data_AF-A0A3E1Y458-F1
#
_entry.id   AF-A0A3E1Y458-F1
#
_cell.length_a   1.000
_cell.length_b   1.000
_cell.length_c   1.000
_cell.angle_alpha   90.00
_cell.angle_beta   90.00
_cell.angle_gamma   90.00
#
_symmetry.space_group_name_H-M   'P 1'
#
loop_
_entity.id
_entity.type
_entity.pdbx_description
1 polymer ?
#
loop_
_entity_poly.entity_id
_entity_poly.type
_entity_poly.pdbx_seq_one_letter_code
_entity_poly.pdbx_strand_id
1 'polypeptide(L)'
;MPKYTDKYLTPQQVDDFLKSKEIDSTYHDLFRERLENFFMEVELEGDDSYSKDEWGNSALKYGHAYVTAYDKLLKAGHGILWASAYAHQAWLRDEENSFREAWDTVYDEDEQLAREELDIYCRGLNLNEHYKQRFILAVTEDFYNLRKALEVAATWSSTYQKLINTGKTEFYAKLYADTAEVFSPVYTEKYVNTYQAELDNGRDDNYAEVKASYAADMYDTRDRFGAKLSEEKRDEIETAIKGYIDGWDYARNHGLKQGFVEWYQNTYMERWMIPELSKLKGEELTQKIVEISLKRYNEAIEKEQKRGYK
;
A
#
# COMPACT_ATOMS: atom_id res chain seq x y z
N MET A 1 -43.70 -23.04 10.86
CA MET A 1 -42.97 -23.00 12.14
C MET A 1 -43.44 -21.78 12.90
N PRO A 2 -43.57 -21.83 14.25
CA PRO A 2 -43.78 -20.61 15.02
C PRO A 2 -42.60 -19.66 14.80
N LYS A 3 -42.89 -18.38 14.54
CA LYS A 3 -41.88 -17.34 14.38
C LYS A 3 -41.15 -17.13 15.71
N TYR A 4 -39.83 -16.99 15.67
CA TYR A 4 -39.05 -16.74 16.88
C TYR A 4 -39.42 -15.39 17.49
N THR A 5 -39.71 -14.39 16.65
CA THR A 5 -40.16 -13.06 17.08
C THR A 5 -41.37 -13.13 18.00
N ASP A 6 -42.36 -13.98 17.72
CA ASP A 6 -43.61 -14.08 18.49
C ASP A 6 -43.39 -14.53 19.96
N LYS A 7 -42.21 -15.10 20.28
CA LYS A 7 -41.84 -15.49 21.66
C LYS A 7 -41.38 -14.31 22.52
N TYR A 8 -40.90 -13.24 21.87
CA TYR A 8 -40.21 -12.10 22.49
C TYR A 8 -40.93 -10.77 22.26
N LEU A 9 -41.65 -10.64 21.14
CA LEU A 9 -42.34 -9.42 20.73
C LEU A 9 -43.73 -9.76 20.18
N THR A 10 -44.72 -8.93 20.50
CA THR A 10 -46.02 -8.97 19.87
C THR A 10 -45.98 -8.25 18.51
N PRO A 11 -46.85 -8.62 17.55
CA PRO A 11 -46.96 -7.90 16.27
C PRO A 11 -47.20 -6.40 16.46
N GLN A 12 -48.00 -6.02 17.45
CA GLN A 12 -48.29 -4.62 17.77
C GLN A 12 -47.04 -3.85 18.21
N GLN A 13 -46.16 -4.45 19.03
CA GLN A 13 -44.89 -3.83 19.43
C GLN A 13 -43.97 -3.57 18.23
N VAL A 14 -43.91 -4.50 17.29
CA VAL A 14 -43.13 -4.36 16.05
C VAL A 14 -43.69 -3.23 15.18
N ASP A 15 -45.00 -3.21 14.98
CA ASP A 15 -45.67 -2.19 14.15
C ASP A 15 -45.59 -0.79 14.76
N ASP A 16 -45.74 -0.66 16.08
CA ASP A 16 -45.58 0.61 16.78
C ASP A 16 -44.13 1.11 16.73
N PHE A 17 -43.15 0.20 16.81
CA PHE A 17 -41.75 0.56 16.66
C PHE A 17 -41.45 1.08 15.24
N LEU A 18 -41.87 0.35 14.20
CA LEU A 18 -41.69 0.76 12.79
C LEU A 18 -42.28 2.15 12.52
N LYS A 19 -43.48 2.43 13.04
CA LYS A 19 -44.12 3.76 12.96
C LYS A 19 -43.33 4.82 13.72
N SER A 20 -42.90 4.51 14.95
CA SER A 20 -42.16 5.47 15.79
C SER A 20 -40.80 5.88 15.22
N LYS A 21 -40.20 5.02 14.38
CA LYS A 21 -38.92 5.24 13.71
C LYS A 21 -39.06 5.72 12.28
N GLU A 22 -40.30 5.88 11.79
CA GLU A 22 -40.59 6.32 10.42
C GLU A 22 -39.87 5.45 9.36
N ILE A 23 -39.72 4.15 9.62
CA ILE A 23 -39.08 3.22 8.69
C ILE A 23 -39.97 3.07 7.45
N ASP A 24 -39.39 3.29 6.26
CA ASP A 24 -40.11 3.15 4.99
C ASP A 24 -40.72 1.74 4.85
N SER A 25 -41.99 1.70 4.45
CA SER A 25 -42.76 0.48 4.22
C SER A 25 -42.07 -0.55 3.34
N THR A 26 -41.22 -0.12 2.40
CA THR A 26 -40.45 -0.99 1.52
C THR A 26 -39.42 -1.85 2.26
N TYR A 27 -38.97 -1.44 3.46
CA TYR A 27 -38.02 -2.18 4.29
C TYR A 27 -38.66 -2.93 5.47
N HIS A 28 -40.00 -2.93 5.56
CA HIS A 28 -40.72 -3.55 6.68
C HIS A 28 -40.53 -5.07 6.76
N ASP A 29 -40.53 -5.76 5.62
CA ASP A 29 -40.31 -7.20 5.57
C ASP A 29 -38.86 -7.55 5.91
N LEU A 30 -37.90 -6.79 5.37
CA LEU A 30 -36.48 -6.94 5.70
C LEU A 30 -36.23 -6.73 7.21
N PHE A 31 -36.85 -5.71 7.81
CA PHE A 31 -36.78 -5.48 9.24
C PHE A 31 -37.26 -6.71 10.04
N ARG A 32 -38.42 -7.27 9.68
CA ARG A 32 -38.98 -8.46 10.34
C ARG A 32 -38.12 -9.69 10.16
N GLU A 33 -37.57 -9.90 8.98
CA GLU A 33 -36.61 -10.97 8.70
C GLU A 33 -35.37 -10.87 9.61
N ARG A 34 -34.82 -9.66 9.78
CA ARG A 34 -33.67 -9.46 10.67
C ARG A 34 -34.00 -9.71 12.14
N LEU A 35 -35.23 -9.42 12.59
CA LEU A 35 -35.68 -9.83 13.93
C LEU A 35 -35.70 -11.34 14.08
N GLU A 36 -36.24 -12.07 13.10
CA GLU A 36 -36.27 -13.55 13.14
C GLU A 36 -34.86 -14.12 13.24
N ASN A 37 -33.92 -13.62 12.42
CA ASN A 37 -32.54 -14.10 12.42
C ASN A 37 -31.87 -13.84 13.78
N PHE A 38 -32.05 -12.65 14.34
CA PHE A 38 -31.50 -12.30 15.67
C PHE A 38 -32.02 -13.26 16.75
N PHE A 39 -33.33 -13.51 16.82
CA PHE A 39 -33.87 -14.41 17.84
C PHE A 39 -33.54 -15.88 17.59
N MET A 40 -33.37 -16.29 16.33
CA MET A 40 -32.87 -17.62 16.01
C MET A 40 -31.45 -17.82 16.56
N GLU A 41 -30.56 -16.85 16.42
CA GLU A 41 -29.20 -16.88 16.99
C GLU A 41 -29.23 -16.97 18.52
N VAL A 42 -30.01 -16.12 19.19
CA VAL A 42 -30.18 -16.14 20.66
C VAL A 42 -30.65 -17.52 21.16
N GLU A 43 -31.60 -18.15 20.46
CA GLU A 43 -32.13 -19.46 20.85
C GLU A 43 -31.14 -20.62 20.59
N LEU A 44 -30.27 -20.48 19.59
CA LEU A 44 -29.20 -21.45 19.30
C LEU A 44 -28.06 -21.35 20.31
N GLU A 45 -27.74 -20.15 20.79
CA GLU A 45 -26.69 -19.92 21.78
C GLU A 45 -27.13 -20.31 23.21
N GLY A 46 -28.44 -20.34 23.48
CA GLY A 46 -28.99 -20.74 24.77
C GLY A 46 -28.66 -19.74 25.89
N ASP A 47 -28.54 -18.46 25.55
CA ASP A 47 -28.18 -17.41 26.49
C ASP A 47 -29.39 -16.94 27.33
N ASP A 48 -29.48 -17.50 28.54
CA ASP A 48 -30.48 -17.14 29.55
C ASP A 48 -30.09 -15.89 30.38
N SER A 49 -28.99 -15.19 30.05
CA SER A 49 -28.51 -14.05 30.85
C SER A 49 -29.35 -12.77 30.75
N TYR A 50 -30.23 -12.68 29.73
CA TYR A 50 -31.12 -11.54 29.53
C TYR A 50 -32.60 -11.94 29.56
N SER A 51 -33.43 -11.03 30.06
CA SER A 51 -34.89 -11.17 30.04
C SER A 51 -35.46 -11.06 28.61
N LYS A 52 -36.70 -11.53 28.43
CA LYS A 52 -37.42 -11.42 27.15
C LYS A 52 -37.54 -9.98 26.65
N ASP A 53 -37.78 -9.04 27.56
CA ASP A 53 -37.91 -7.61 27.21
C ASP A 53 -36.57 -7.00 26.79
N GLU A 54 -35.46 -7.44 27.39
CA GLU A 54 -34.11 -7.02 27.00
C GLU A 54 -33.75 -7.55 25.62
N TRP A 55 -34.01 -8.84 25.36
CA TRP A 55 -33.83 -9.43 24.04
C TRP A 55 -34.71 -8.76 22.98
N GLY A 56 -35.98 -8.51 23.31
CA GLY A 56 -36.94 -7.80 22.47
C GLY A 56 -36.44 -6.41 22.05
N ASN A 57 -35.97 -5.62 23.03
CA ASN A 57 -35.44 -4.28 22.77
C ASN A 57 -34.14 -4.29 21.96
N SER A 58 -33.25 -5.25 22.22
CA SER A 58 -32.00 -5.40 21.46
C SER A 58 -32.27 -5.76 19.99
N ALA A 59 -33.17 -6.71 19.74
CA ALA A 59 -33.56 -7.10 18.38
C ALA A 59 -34.16 -5.92 17.60
N LEU A 60 -35.07 -5.14 18.21
CA LEU A 60 -35.66 -3.95 17.56
C LEU A 60 -34.59 -2.92 17.17
N LYS A 61 -33.61 -2.68 18.04
CA LYS A 61 -32.52 -1.75 17.74
C LYS A 61 -31.56 -2.30 16.67
N TYR A 62 -31.26 -3.60 16.70
CA TYR A 62 -30.47 -4.29 15.69
C TYR A 62 -31.12 -4.18 14.32
N GLY A 63 -32.40 -4.57 14.20
CA GLY A 63 -33.15 -4.50 12.95
C GLY A 63 -33.22 -3.07 12.41
N HIS A 64 -33.37 -2.08 13.28
CA HIS A 64 -33.39 -0.67 12.89
C HIS A 64 -32.04 -0.19 12.35
N ALA A 65 -30.95 -0.52 13.05
CA ALA A 65 -29.60 -0.18 12.63
C ALA A 65 -29.28 -0.79 11.26
N TYR A 66 -29.67 -2.06 11.06
CA TYR A 66 -29.52 -2.77 9.80
C TYR A 66 -30.25 -2.05 8.66
N VAL A 67 -31.58 -1.86 8.75
CA VAL A 67 -32.34 -1.28 7.63
C VAL A 67 -31.93 0.16 7.33
N THR A 68 -31.54 0.92 8.34
CA THR A 68 -31.05 2.30 8.17
C THR A 68 -29.73 2.32 7.40
N ALA A 69 -28.78 1.44 7.75
CA ALA A 69 -27.50 1.34 7.06
C ALA A 69 -27.69 0.81 5.63
N TYR A 70 -28.51 -0.22 5.45
CA TYR A 70 -28.83 -0.84 4.17
C TYR A 70 -29.44 0.18 3.18
N ASP A 71 -30.49 0.89 3.58
CA ASP A 71 -31.14 1.94 2.77
C ASP A 71 -30.15 3.04 2.39
N LYS A 72 -29.33 3.51 3.34
CA LYS A 72 -28.31 4.53 3.09
C LYS A 72 -27.31 4.08 2.01
N LEU A 73 -26.84 2.84 2.06
CA LEU A 73 -25.86 2.32 1.09
C LEU A 73 -26.47 2.15 -0.30
N LEU A 74 -27.70 1.62 -0.40
CA LEU A 74 -28.41 1.53 -1.68
C LEU A 74 -28.63 2.92 -2.30
N LYS A 75 -29.01 3.92 -1.49
CA LYS A 75 -29.15 5.31 -1.96
C LYS A 75 -27.83 5.94 -2.42
N ALA A 76 -26.71 5.49 -1.87
CA ALA A 76 -25.38 5.88 -2.35
C ALA A 76 -24.97 5.17 -3.66
N GLY A 77 -25.74 4.14 -4.07
CA GLY A 77 -25.55 3.40 -5.32
C GLY A 77 -24.88 2.03 -5.15
N HIS A 78 -24.58 1.61 -3.92
CA HIS A 78 -24.01 0.29 -3.66
C HIS A 78 -24.97 -0.83 -4.04
N GLY A 79 -24.43 -1.99 -4.41
CA GLY A 79 -25.17 -3.20 -4.66
C GLY A 79 -25.75 -3.84 -3.39
N ILE A 80 -26.69 -4.78 -3.59
CA ILE A 80 -27.40 -5.47 -2.49
C ILE A 80 -26.43 -6.26 -1.61
N LEU A 81 -25.43 -6.93 -2.20
CA LEU A 81 -24.49 -7.77 -1.46
C LEU A 81 -23.63 -6.94 -0.50
N TRP A 82 -23.01 -5.86 -1.01
CA TRP A 82 -22.27 -4.89 -0.20
C TRP A 82 -23.15 -4.27 0.89
N ALA A 83 -24.31 -3.74 0.51
CA ALA A 83 -25.22 -3.09 1.45
C ALA A 83 -25.65 -4.04 2.58
N SER A 84 -25.91 -5.32 2.26
CA SER A 84 -26.34 -6.33 3.23
C SER A 84 -25.24 -6.70 4.22
N ALA A 85 -24.02 -6.98 3.71
CA ALA A 85 -22.88 -7.37 4.51
C ALA A 85 -22.42 -6.22 5.44
N TYR A 86 -22.35 -5.00 4.91
CA TYR A 86 -22.02 -3.82 5.71
C TYR A 86 -23.06 -3.57 6.80
N ALA A 87 -24.36 -3.63 6.46
CA ALA A 87 -25.45 -3.37 7.39
C ALA A 87 -25.51 -4.40 8.54
N HIS A 88 -25.03 -5.63 8.32
CA HIS A 88 -25.00 -6.68 9.33
C HIS A 88 -24.19 -6.29 10.57
N GLN A 89 -23.06 -5.60 10.35
CA GLN A 89 -22.16 -5.13 11.41
C GLN A 89 -22.50 -3.72 11.94
N ALA A 90 -23.40 -2.98 11.26
CA ALA A 90 -23.70 -1.59 11.57
C ALA A 90 -24.24 -1.36 13.00
N TRP A 91 -24.91 -2.36 13.58
CA TRP A 91 -25.39 -2.31 14.97
C TRP A 91 -24.27 -2.12 16.00
N LEU A 92 -23.09 -2.71 15.74
CA LEU A 92 -21.92 -2.61 16.62
C LEU A 92 -21.25 -1.23 16.54
N ARG A 93 -21.66 -0.39 15.58
CA ARG A 93 -21.05 0.92 15.29
C ARG A 93 -19.56 0.81 14.99
N ASP A 94 -19.16 -0.34 14.46
CA ASP A 94 -17.80 -0.63 14.06
C ASP A 94 -17.71 -0.50 12.54
N GLU A 95 -17.34 0.70 12.10
CA GLU A 95 -17.22 1.02 10.68
C GLU A 95 -16.15 0.18 9.98
N GLU A 96 -15.04 -0.11 10.68
CA GLU A 96 -13.93 -0.89 10.14
C GLU A 96 -14.34 -2.34 9.90
N ASN A 97 -15.01 -2.96 10.88
CA ASN A 97 -15.53 -4.32 10.71
C ASN A 97 -16.66 -4.38 9.66
N SER A 98 -17.54 -3.36 9.61
CA SER A 98 -18.61 -3.30 8.60
C SER A 98 -18.06 -3.20 7.18
N PHE A 99 -17.04 -2.35 6.99
CA PHE A 99 -16.36 -2.21 5.71
C PHE A 99 -15.63 -3.50 5.32
N ARG A 100 -14.88 -4.11 6.24
CA ARG A 100 -14.14 -5.35 5.97
C ARG A 100 -15.08 -6.48 5.57
N GLU A 101 -16.15 -6.69 6.33
CA GLU A 101 -17.13 -7.74 6.04
C GLU A 101 -17.75 -7.55 4.64
N ALA A 102 -18.10 -6.30 4.29
CA ALA A 102 -18.66 -5.99 2.98
C ALA A 102 -17.66 -6.21 1.85
N TRP A 103 -16.41 -5.77 2.04
CA TRP A 103 -15.34 -5.99 1.08
C TRP A 103 -15.09 -7.49 0.87
N ASP A 104 -14.85 -8.24 1.93
CA ASP A 104 -14.52 -9.68 1.86
C ASP A 104 -15.68 -10.45 1.20
N THR A 105 -16.92 -10.17 1.60
CA THR A 105 -18.11 -10.82 1.03
C THR A 105 -18.22 -10.60 -0.48
N VAL A 106 -18.03 -9.37 -0.96
CA VAL A 106 -18.16 -9.07 -2.40
C VAL A 106 -16.93 -9.57 -3.16
N TYR A 107 -15.73 -9.43 -2.58
CA TYR A 107 -14.47 -9.85 -3.21
C TYR A 107 -14.42 -11.37 -3.43
N ASP A 108 -14.87 -12.15 -2.43
CA ASP A 108 -14.93 -13.60 -2.53
C ASP A 108 -15.91 -14.09 -3.62
N GLU A 109 -16.96 -13.31 -3.90
CA GLU A 109 -17.90 -13.60 -5.00
C GLU A 109 -17.41 -13.10 -6.36
N ASP A 110 -16.95 -11.85 -6.44
CA ASP A 110 -16.46 -11.20 -7.66
C ASP A 110 -15.51 -10.03 -7.33
N GLU A 111 -14.21 -10.23 -7.57
CA GLU A 111 -13.17 -9.21 -7.38
C GLU A 111 -13.44 -7.92 -8.17
N GLN A 112 -13.94 -8.01 -9.40
CA GLN A 112 -14.20 -6.82 -10.21
C GLN A 112 -15.35 -6.02 -9.62
N LEU A 113 -16.43 -6.69 -9.20
CA LEU A 113 -17.55 -6.05 -8.53
C LEU A 113 -17.11 -5.37 -7.22
N ALA A 114 -16.25 -6.02 -6.43
CA ALA A 114 -15.73 -5.44 -5.19
C ALA A 114 -14.98 -4.12 -5.47
N ARG A 115 -14.16 -4.08 -6.53
CA ARG A 115 -13.47 -2.86 -6.96
C ARG A 115 -14.44 -1.75 -7.41
N GLU A 116 -15.54 -2.10 -8.06
CA GLU A 116 -16.60 -1.15 -8.41
C GLU A 116 -17.30 -0.57 -7.16
N GLU A 117 -17.56 -1.41 -6.14
CA GLU A 117 -18.13 -0.98 -4.86
C GLU A 117 -17.21 -0.01 -4.10
N LEU A 118 -15.89 -0.23 -4.15
CA LEU A 118 -14.93 0.73 -3.60
C LEU A 118 -14.98 2.09 -4.29
N ASP A 119 -15.13 2.12 -5.61
CA ASP A 119 -15.26 3.39 -6.33
C ASP A 119 -16.52 4.15 -5.86
N ILE A 120 -17.63 3.44 -5.65
CA ILE A 120 -18.86 4.01 -5.08
C ILE A 120 -18.60 4.56 -3.67
N TYR A 121 -17.92 3.80 -2.81
CA TYR A 121 -17.53 4.25 -1.48
C TYR A 121 -16.68 5.55 -1.55
N CYS A 122 -15.70 5.58 -2.45
CA CYS A 122 -14.83 6.72 -2.68
C CYS A 122 -15.56 7.97 -3.20
N ARG A 123 -16.62 7.82 -4.01
CA ARG A 123 -17.46 8.95 -4.44
C ARG A 123 -18.10 9.66 -3.25
N GLY A 124 -18.45 8.92 -2.20
CA GLY A 124 -18.99 9.46 -0.95
C GLY A 124 -18.02 10.34 -0.16
N LEU A 125 -16.71 10.21 -0.37
CA LEU A 125 -15.69 10.94 0.38
C LEU A 125 -15.46 12.38 -0.11
N ASN A 126 -15.92 12.72 -1.32
CA ASN A 126 -15.69 14.04 -1.95
C ASN A 126 -14.21 14.49 -1.96
N LEU A 127 -13.29 13.52 -2.18
CA LEU A 127 -11.84 13.73 -2.25
C LEU A 127 -11.35 13.71 -3.70
N ASN A 128 -10.14 14.24 -3.93
CA ASN A 128 -9.55 14.30 -5.27
C ASN A 128 -9.28 12.90 -5.85
N GLU A 129 -9.14 12.82 -7.17
CA GLU A 129 -9.00 11.56 -7.89
C GLU A 129 -7.79 10.73 -7.45
N HIS A 130 -6.67 11.39 -7.14
CA HIS A 130 -5.47 10.67 -6.69
C HIS A 130 -5.62 10.06 -5.29
N TYR A 131 -6.34 10.72 -4.39
CA TYR A 131 -6.71 10.13 -3.10
C TYR A 131 -7.48 8.83 -3.33
N LYS A 132 -8.49 8.85 -4.21
CA LYS A 132 -9.32 7.66 -4.47
C LYS A 132 -8.49 6.52 -5.03
N GLN A 133 -7.65 6.80 -6.01
CA GLN A 133 -6.74 5.80 -6.59
C GLN A 133 -5.82 5.19 -5.53
N ARG A 134 -5.25 6.02 -4.65
CA ARG A 134 -4.37 5.52 -3.58
C ARG A 134 -5.13 4.76 -2.52
N PHE A 135 -6.33 5.21 -2.15
CA PHE A 135 -7.21 4.50 -1.23
C PHE A 135 -7.48 3.11 -1.78
N ILE A 136 -8.02 3.00 -3.00
CA ILE A 136 -8.34 1.72 -3.66
C ILE A 136 -7.12 0.79 -3.70
N LEU A 137 -5.94 1.31 -4.01
CA LEU A 137 -4.71 0.52 -4.03
C LEU A 137 -4.36 -0.03 -2.64
N ALA A 138 -4.29 0.84 -1.62
CA ALA A 138 -3.91 0.48 -0.25
C ALA A 138 -4.88 -0.56 0.36
N VAL A 139 -6.14 -0.40 -0.02
CA VAL A 139 -7.23 -1.34 0.17
C VAL A 139 -6.83 -2.67 -0.50
N THR A 140 -6.68 -2.75 -1.82
CA THR A 140 -6.53 -4.03 -2.54
C THR A 140 -5.22 -4.78 -2.29
N GLU A 141 -4.14 -4.11 -1.85
CA GLU A 141 -2.82 -4.73 -1.68
C GLU A 141 -2.60 -5.35 -0.29
N ASP A 142 -3.36 -4.95 0.74
CA ASP A 142 -3.01 -5.22 2.15
C ASP A 142 -4.11 -5.95 2.95
N PHE A 143 -5.15 -6.48 2.29
CA PHE A 143 -6.28 -7.27 2.84
C PHE A 143 -6.92 -6.74 4.18
N TYR A 144 -6.83 -5.42 4.36
CA TYR A 144 -7.72 -4.47 5.06
C TYR A 144 -7.67 -4.22 6.57
N ASN A 145 -7.03 -3.09 6.85
CA ASN A 145 -7.40 -2.14 7.91
C ASN A 145 -7.92 -0.84 7.25
N LEU A 146 -9.23 -0.54 7.35
CA LEU A 146 -9.87 0.63 6.72
C LEU A 146 -9.15 1.93 7.12
N ARG A 147 -8.85 2.06 8.41
CA ARG A 147 -8.20 3.25 8.96
C ARG A 147 -6.82 3.47 8.33
N LYS A 148 -6.02 2.41 8.20
CA LYS A 148 -4.69 2.46 7.57
C LYS A 148 -4.81 2.87 6.12
N ALA A 149 -5.75 2.32 5.36
CA ALA A 149 -5.97 2.70 3.97
C ALA A 149 -6.34 4.19 3.82
N LEU A 150 -7.21 4.71 4.70
CA LEU A 150 -7.54 6.15 4.74
C LEU A 150 -6.33 7.02 5.08
N GLU A 151 -5.49 6.60 6.04
CA GLU A 151 -4.28 7.31 6.46
C GLU A 151 -3.21 7.35 5.35
N VAL A 152 -2.99 6.22 4.66
CA VAL A 152 -2.07 6.11 3.52
C VAL A 152 -2.51 7.03 2.38
N ALA A 153 -3.78 6.93 1.96
CA ALA A 153 -4.33 7.77 0.90
C ALA A 153 -4.25 9.26 1.23
N ALA A 154 -4.53 9.64 2.48
CA ALA A 154 -4.44 11.03 2.94
C ALA A 154 -3.01 11.56 2.90
N THR A 155 -2.06 10.76 3.39
CA THR A 155 -0.64 11.14 3.44
C THR A 155 -0.06 11.29 2.04
N TRP A 156 -0.33 10.32 1.17
CA TRP A 156 0.09 10.34 -0.22
C TRP A 156 -0.48 11.55 -0.95
N SER A 157 -1.81 11.76 -0.87
CA SER A 157 -2.48 12.85 -1.58
C SER A 157 -2.03 14.23 -1.10
N SER A 158 -1.82 14.39 0.22
CA SER A 158 -1.27 15.61 0.79
C SER A 158 0.15 15.89 0.29
N THR A 159 0.99 14.87 0.26
CA THR A 159 2.38 14.96 -0.25
C THR A 159 2.41 15.35 -1.72
N TYR A 160 1.62 14.66 -2.55
CA TYR A 160 1.46 14.96 -3.96
C TYR A 160 1.01 16.43 -4.18
N GLN A 161 -0.08 16.84 -3.52
CA GLN A 161 -0.63 18.19 -3.70
C GLN A 161 0.34 19.28 -3.25
N LYS A 162 1.08 19.05 -2.16
CA LYS A 162 2.12 19.99 -1.70
C LYS A 162 3.21 20.19 -2.76
N LEU A 163 3.62 19.14 -3.46
CA LEU A 163 4.64 19.22 -4.51
C LEU A 163 4.11 19.92 -5.77
N ILE A 164 2.88 19.61 -6.18
CA ILE A 164 2.21 20.35 -7.27
C ILE A 164 2.12 21.84 -6.95
N ASN A 165 1.71 22.20 -5.73
CA ASN A 165 1.57 23.59 -5.30
C ASN A 165 2.91 24.36 -5.23
N THR A 166 4.04 23.64 -5.11
CA THR A 166 5.38 24.24 -5.16
C THR A 166 5.97 24.27 -6.58
N GLY A 167 5.18 23.90 -7.60
CA GLY A 167 5.54 23.99 -9.01
C GLY A 167 6.29 22.77 -9.55
N LYS A 168 6.27 21.63 -8.85
CA LYS A 168 6.83 20.38 -9.38
C LYS A 168 5.89 19.78 -10.43
N THR A 169 6.46 18.98 -11.35
CA THR A 169 5.68 18.26 -12.37
C THR A 169 4.86 17.14 -11.74
N GLU A 170 3.80 16.69 -12.43
CA GLU A 170 2.98 15.56 -11.99
C GLU A 170 3.81 14.28 -11.83
N PHE A 171 4.73 14.02 -12.75
CA PHE A 171 5.65 12.89 -12.68
C PHE A 171 6.50 12.94 -11.41
N TYR A 172 7.14 14.08 -11.12
CA TYR A 172 7.95 14.26 -9.91
C TYR A 172 7.10 14.08 -8.65
N ALA A 173 5.93 14.73 -8.59
CA ALA A 173 5.06 14.69 -7.42
C ALA A 173 4.56 13.27 -7.14
N LYS A 174 4.20 12.52 -8.19
CA LYS A 174 3.77 11.12 -8.09
C LYS A 174 4.92 10.23 -7.62
N LEU A 175 6.06 10.26 -8.30
CA LEU A 175 7.20 9.41 -7.95
C LEU A 175 7.69 9.69 -6.52
N TYR A 176 7.69 10.95 -6.10
CA TYR A 176 8.02 11.32 -4.73
C TYR A 176 6.99 10.77 -3.73
N ALA A 177 5.70 10.97 -3.98
CA ALA A 177 4.67 10.50 -3.06
C ALA A 177 4.70 8.96 -2.92
N ASP A 178 4.88 8.23 -4.02
CA ASP A 178 5.03 6.76 -4.02
C ASP A 178 6.26 6.31 -3.21
N THR A 179 7.40 6.99 -3.38
CA THR A 179 8.65 6.61 -2.70
C THR A 179 8.63 6.98 -1.20
N ALA A 180 8.01 8.11 -0.84
CA ALA A 180 7.97 8.64 0.53
C ALA A 180 7.14 7.80 1.49
N GLU A 181 6.30 6.90 1.00
CA GLU A 181 5.55 5.98 1.85
C GLU A 181 6.44 4.92 2.52
N VAL A 182 7.54 4.56 1.87
CA VAL A 182 8.41 3.46 2.30
C VAL A 182 9.74 3.99 2.83
N PHE A 183 10.23 5.07 2.26
CA PHE A 183 11.58 5.56 2.49
C PHE A 183 11.62 6.92 3.18
N SER A 184 12.80 7.26 3.70
CA SER A 184 13.01 8.56 4.33
C SER A 184 12.84 9.71 3.32
N PRO A 185 12.60 10.95 3.78
CA PRO A 185 12.59 12.12 2.90
C PRO A 185 13.91 12.29 2.13
N VAL A 186 15.06 11.95 2.73
CA VAL A 186 16.38 12.08 2.09
C VAL A 186 16.55 11.07 0.96
N TYR A 187 16.19 9.81 1.22
CA TYR A 187 16.18 8.78 0.19
C TYR A 187 15.28 9.22 -0.97
N THR A 188 14.05 9.58 -0.64
CA THR A 188 13.02 9.92 -1.62
C THR A 188 13.44 11.11 -2.49
N GLU A 189 13.95 12.17 -1.88
CA GLU A 189 14.41 13.33 -2.63
C GLU A 189 15.60 13.00 -3.54
N LYS A 190 16.58 12.22 -3.07
CA LYS A 190 17.73 11.83 -3.91
C LYS A 190 17.29 10.89 -5.03
N TYR A 191 16.41 9.93 -4.75
CA TYR A 191 15.87 9.00 -5.73
C TYR A 191 15.19 9.74 -6.87
N VAL A 192 14.16 10.53 -6.58
CA VAL A 192 13.34 11.22 -7.60
C VAL A 192 14.17 12.18 -8.44
N ASN A 193 15.05 12.96 -7.80
CA ASN A 193 15.93 13.89 -8.52
C ASN A 193 16.91 13.17 -9.44
N THR A 194 17.50 12.06 -8.99
CA THR A 194 18.44 11.28 -9.80
C THR A 194 17.71 10.60 -10.96
N TYR A 195 16.55 10.00 -10.68
CA TYR A 195 15.72 9.34 -11.68
C TYR A 195 15.34 10.29 -12.82
N GLN A 196 14.74 11.44 -12.48
CA GLN A 196 14.36 12.45 -13.47
C GLN A 196 15.57 12.96 -14.27
N ALA A 197 16.70 13.21 -13.61
CA ALA A 197 17.90 13.70 -14.29
C ALA A 197 18.44 12.69 -15.31
N GLU A 198 18.36 11.37 -15.04
CA GLU A 198 18.79 10.36 -16.01
C GLU A 198 17.83 10.27 -17.19
N LEU A 199 16.52 10.35 -16.96
CA LEU A 199 15.54 10.42 -18.04
C LEU A 199 15.73 11.65 -18.92
N ASP A 200 15.98 12.83 -18.31
CA ASP A 200 16.26 14.07 -19.03
C ASP A 200 17.53 13.98 -19.88
N ASN A 201 18.48 13.12 -19.48
CA ASN A 201 19.70 12.80 -20.22
C ASN A 201 19.51 11.69 -21.26
N GLY A 202 18.28 11.23 -21.51
CA GLY A 202 17.95 10.23 -22.52
C GLY A 202 18.33 8.79 -22.13
N ARG A 203 18.49 8.52 -20.82
CA ARG A 203 18.65 7.14 -20.32
C ARG A 203 17.29 6.45 -20.24
N ASP A 204 17.31 5.12 -20.31
CA ASP A 204 16.11 4.31 -20.12
C ASP A 204 15.72 4.20 -18.65
N ASP A 205 14.47 3.81 -18.40
CA ASP A 205 13.88 3.69 -17.07
C ASP A 205 14.68 2.75 -16.15
N ASN A 206 15.25 1.67 -16.69
CA ASN A 206 15.98 0.68 -15.90
C ASN A 206 17.32 1.24 -15.42
N TYR A 207 18.05 1.94 -16.30
CA TYR A 207 19.25 2.67 -15.93
C TYR A 207 18.93 3.76 -14.89
N ALA A 208 17.87 4.54 -15.12
CA ALA A 208 17.44 5.60 -14.20
C ALA A 208 17.10 5.05 -12.81
N GLU A 209 16.34 3.95 -12.75
CA GLU A 209 15.95 3.27 -11.52
C GLU A 209 17.16 2.76 -10.74
N VAL A 210 18.07 2.00 -11.38
CA VAL A 210 19.23 1.43 -10.71
C VAL A 210 20.14 2.52 -10.14
N LYS A 211 20.39 3.59 -10.91
CA LYS A 211 21.19 4.72 -10.43
C LYS A 211 20.50 5.50 -9.33
N ALA A 212 19.20 5.76 -9.46
CA ALA A 212 18.42 6.48 -8.45
C ALA A 212 18.38 5.73 -7.13
N SER A 213 18.09 4.43 -7.14
CA SER A 213 18.08 3.57 -5.95
C SER A 213 19.42 3.56 -5.25
N TYR A 214 20.50 3.29 -5.99
CA TYR A 214 21.84 3.22 -5.43
C TYR A 214 22.31 4.56 -4.86
N ALA A 215 22.05 5.66 -5.58
CA ALA A 215 22.36 7.00 -5.10
C ALA A 215 21.57 7.34 -3.83
N ALA A 216 20.27 7.04 -3.80
CA ALA A 216 19.41 7.31 -2.65
C ALA A 216 19.87 6.53 -1.40
N ASP A 217 20.21 5.25 -1.54
CA ASP A 217 20.74 4.42 -0.43
C ASP A 217 22.04 5.00 0.16
N MET A 218 22.97 5.42 -0.71
CA MET A 218 24.26 5.97 -0.30
C MET A 218 24.11 7.28 0.48
N TYR A 219 23.17 8.14 0.07
CA TYR A 219 22.89 9.39 0.77
C TYR A 219 22.08 9.16 2.06
N ASP A 220 21.06 8.30 2.04
CA ASP A 220 20.22 8.02 3.22
C ASP A 220 21.00 7.36 4.35
N THR A 221 21.81 6.34 4.04
CA THR A 221 22.65 5.65 5.03
C THR A 221 23.56 6.63 5.77
N ARG A 222 24.02 7.69 5.10
CA ARG A 222 24.96 8.66 5.67
C ARG A 222 24.27 9.77 6.46
N ASP A 223 23.06 10.18 6.06
CA ASP A 223 22.26 11.15 6.82
C ASP A 223 21.79 10.60 8.18
N ARG A 224 21.53 9.29 8.25
CA ARG A 224 21.23 8.59 9.52
C ARG A 224 22.35 8.69 10.57
N PHE A 225 23.57 9.06 10.19
CA PHE A 225 24.68 9.35 11.11
C PHE A 225 24.80 10.83 11.53
N GLY A 226 23.81 11.68 11.19
CA GLY A 226 23.60 13.00 11.77
C GLY A 226 24.63 14.08 11.41
N ALA A 227 25.49 13.84 10.43
CA ALA A 227 26.54 14.78 10.03
C ALA A 227 26.24 15.37 8.65
N LYS A 228 26.16 16.71 8.57
CA LYS A 228 26.13 17.44 7.29
C LYS A 228 27.31 16.96 6.44
N LEU A 229 27.02 16.37 5.27
CA LEU A 229 28.05 15.82 4.39
C LEU A 229 29.06 16.91 4.00
N SER A 230 30.32 16.73 4.38
CA SER A 230 31.43 17.53 3.86
C SER A 230 31.56 17.33 2.35
N GLU A 231 32.19 18.28 1.67
CA GLU A 231 32.43 18.21 0.22
C GLU A 231 33.19 16.94 -0.16
N GLU A 232 34.27 16.62 0.55
CA GLU A 232 35.05 15.38 0.37
C GLU A 232 34.18 14.11 0.45
N LYS A 233 33.25 14.03 1.41
CA LYS A 233 32.34 12.89 1.54
C LYS A 233 31.34 12.82 0.40
N ARG A 234 30.91 13.96 -0.14
CA ARG A 234 30.02 13.98 -1.32
C ARG A 234 30.78 13.47 -2.54
N ASP A 235 32.04 13.89 -2.72
CA ASP A 235 32.88 13.42 -3.82
C ASP A 235 33.16 11.92 -3.74
N GLU A 236 33.39 11.38 -2.53
CA GLU A 236 33.50 9.93 -2.32
C GLU A 236 32.22 9.19 -2.71
N ILE A 237 31.05 9.70 -2.31
CA ILE A 237 29.75 9.11 -2.65
C ILE A 237 29.53 9.13 -4.17
N GLU A 238 29.73 10.27 -4.82
CA GLU A 238 29.54 10.40 -6.27
C GLU A 238 30.54 9.53 -7.05
N THR A 239 31.77 9.38 -6.53
CA THR A 239 32.76 8.43 -7.08
C THR A 239 32.29 6.98 -6.93
N ALA A 240 31.71 6.62 -5.78
CA ALA A 240 31.18 5.28 -5.54
C ALA A 240 29.97 4.97 -6.41
N ILE A 241 29.04 5.93 -6.58
CA ILE A 241 27.88 5.81 -7.49
C ILE A 241 28.37 5.60 -8.91
N LYS A 242 29.35 6.37 -9.37
CA LYS A 242 29.94 6.20 -10.70
C LYS A 242 30.55 4.82 -10.89
N GLY A 243 31.39 4.38 -9.94
CA GLY A 243 32.00 3.06 -9.99
C GLY A 243 30.95 1.94 -10.04
N TYR A 244 29.89 2.05 -9.25
CA TYR A 244 28.79 1.09 -9.26
C TYR A 244 28.09 1.04 -10.62
N ILE A 245 27.70 2.19 -11.17
CA ILE A 245 26.93 2.24 -12.42
C ILE A 245 27.76 1.84 -13.64
N ASP A 246 29.02 2.25 -13.71
CA ASP A 246 29.93 1.80 -14.77
C ASP A 246 30.11 0.26 -14.72
N GLY A 247 30.21 -0.31 -13.50
CA GLY A 247 30.30 -1.75 -13.29
C GLY A 247 29.02 -2.50 -13.64
N TRP A 248 27.85 -1.93 -13.30
CA TRP A 248 26.54 -2.48 -13.61
C TRP A 248 26.28 -2.50 -15.12
N ASP A 249 26.56 -1.39 -15.82
CA ASP A 249 26.39 -1.30 -17.27
C ASP A 249 27.31 -2.30 -17.99
N TYR A 250 28.57 -2.40 -17.55
CA TYR A 250 29.48 -3.41 -18.08
C TYR A 250 28.96 -4.85 -17.85
N ALA A 251 28.50 -5.16 -16.63
CA ALA A 251 28.01 -6.47 -16.28
C ALA A 251 26.82 -6.89 -17.16
N ARG A 252 25.85 -5.98 -17.32
CA ARG A 252 24.66 -6.18 -18.14
C ARG A 252 25.03 -6.44 -19.60
N ASN A 253 25.93 -5.64 -20.17
CA ASN A 253 26.33 -5.75 -21.57
C ASN A 253 27.15 -7.02 -21.87
N HIS A 254 27.68 -7.70 -20.85
CA HIS A 254 28.50 -8.91 -20.98
C HIS A 254 27.92 -10.15 -20.29
N GLY A 255 26.67 -10.09 -19.80
CA GLY A 255 26.01 -11.21 -19.13
C GLY A 255 26.67 -11.67 -17.83
N LEU A 256 27.34 -10.75 -17.11
CA LEU A 256 27.98 -11.03 -15.83
C LEU A 256 26.98 -10.90 -14.67
N LYS A 257 27.22 -11.64 -13.59
CA LYS A 257 26.36 -11.58 -12.39
C LYS A 257 26.61 -10.31 -11.59
N GLN A 258 25.65 -9.95 -10.74
CA GLN A 258 25.73 -8.80 -9.83
C GLN A 258 26.99 -8.77 -8.96
N GLY A 259 27.52 -9.93 -8.55
CA GLY A 259 28.78 -9.98 -7.79
C GLY A 259 29.99 -9.35 -8.51
N PHE A 260 29.99 -9.26 -9.84
CA PHE A 260 31.03 -8.52 -10.58
C PHE A 260 30.99 -7.01 -10.28
N VAL A 261 29.80 -6.44 -10.11
CA VAL A 261 29.61 -4.99 -9.91
C VAL A 261 30.33 -4.53 -8.65
N GLU A 262 30.31 -5.32 -7.58
CA GLU A 262 31.03 -5.05 -6.34
C GLU A 262 32.55 -5.04 -6.54
N TRP A 263 33.09 -6.02 -7.29
CA TRP A 263 34.52 -6.05 -7.62
C TRP A 263 34.93 -4.86 -8.47
N TYR A 264 34.09 -4.50 -9.44
CA TYR A 264 34.30 -3.32 -10.28
C TYR A 264 34.33 -2.05 -9.44
N GLN A 265 33.29 -1.83 -8.63
CA GLN A 265 33.18 -0.66 -7.79
C GLN A 265 34.37 -0.54 -6.83
N ASN A 266 34.76 -1.62 -6.16
CA ASN A 266 35.91 -1.60 -5.25
C ASN A 266 37.20 -1.26 -5.99
N THR A 267 37.44 -1.87 -7.15
CA THR A 267 38.62 -1.55 -7.98
C THR A 267 38.60 -0.08 -8.43
N TYR A 268 37.42 0.44 -8.79
CA TYR A 268 37.23 1.82 -9.19
C TYR A 268 37.53 2.79 -8.03
N MET A 269 37.04 2.50 -6.82
CA MET A 269 37.28 3.30 -5.62
C MET A 269 38.75 3.26 -5.20
N GLU A 270 39.40 2.10 -5.33
CA GLU A 270 40.81 1.90 -4.98
C GLU A 270 41.79 2.32 -6.08
N ARG A 271 41.32 2.85 -7.21
CA ARG A 271 42.16 3.11 -8.41
C ARG A 271 43.43 3.91 -8.13
N TRP A 272 43.41 4.82 -7.16
CA TRP A 272 44.57 5.62 -6.77
C TRP A 272 45.60 4.86 -5.94
N MET A 273 45.16 3.81 -5.25
CA MET A 273 45.98 2.93 -4.40
C MET A 273 46.57 1.76 -5.19
N ILE A 274 46.05 1.47 -6.39
CA ILE A 274 46.55 0.42 -7.28
C ILE A 274 47.61 1.05 -8.21
N PRO A 275 48.91 0.68 -8.09
CA PRO A 275 49.98 1.33 -8.84
C PRO A 275 49.80 1.27 -10.37
N GLU A 276 49.17 0.19 -10.85
CA GLU A 276 48.88 -0.04 -12.26
C GLU A 276 47.78 0.88 -12.81
N LEU A 277 46.90 1.40 -11.94
CA LEU A 277 45.77 2.26 -12.32
C LEU A 277 46.05 3.75 -12.06
N SER A 278 46.83 4.08 -11.04
CA SER A 278 46.97 5.45 -10.52
C SER A 278 47.52 6.48 -11.53
N LYS A 279 48.16 6.01 -12.61
CA LYS A 279 48.71 6.85 -13.68
C LYS A 279 47.84 6.87 -14.95
N LEU A 280 46.86 5.99 -15.05
CA LEU A 280 46.00 5.86 -16.23
C LEU A 280 44.85 6.86 -16.19
N LYS A 281 44.35 7.24 -17.36
CA LYS A 281 43.20 8.15 -17.51
C LYS A 281 42.31 7.71 -18.67
N GLY A 282 41.08 8.22 -18.68
CA GLY A 282 40.14 8.00 -19.78
C GLY A 282 39.84 6.51 -20.01
N GLU A 283 39.75 6.13 -21.28
CA GLU A 283 39.40 4.75 -21.68
C GLU A 283 40.42 3.71 -21.22
N GLU A 284 41.71 4.05 -21.21
CA GLU A 284 42.79 3.14 -20.77
C GLU A 284 42.61 2.76 -19.29
N LEU A 285 42.24 3.74 -18.45
CA LEU A 285 41.90 3.50 -17.05
C LEU A 285 40.68 2.58 -16.93
N THR A 286 39.61 2.88 -17.67
CA THR A 286 38.36 2.09 -17.64
C THR A 286 38.62 0.64 -18.03
N GLN A 287 39.32 0.41 -19.13
CA GLN A 287 39.70 -0.94 -19.58
C GLN A 287 40.52 -1.67 -18.51
N LYS A 288 41.48 -0.98 -17.89
CA LYS A 288 42.33 -1.61 -16.86
C LYS A 288 41.56 -1.94 -15.59
N ILE A 289 40.59 -1.11 -15.20
CA ILE A 289 39.68 -1.40 -14.08
C ILE A 289 38.90 -2.68 -14.40
N VAL A 290 38.28 -2.78 -15.58
CA VAL A 290 37.56 -3.98 -16.03
C VAL A 290 38.44 -5.23 -15.94
N GLU A 291 39.66 -5.19 -16.49
CA GLU A 291 40.59 -6.32 -16.47
C GLU A 291 40.88 -6.82 -15.04
N ILE A 292 41.20 -5.89 -14.13
CA ILE A 292 41.52 -6.24 -12.75
C ILE A 292 40.28 -6.78 -12.02
N SER A 293 39.12 -6.17 -12.25
CA SER A 293 37.87 -6.59 -11.63
C SER A 293 37.42 -7.97 -12.11
N LEU A 294 37.55 -8.27 -13.41
CA LEU A 294 37.28 -9.60 -13.97
C LEU A 294 38.21 -10.65 -13.37
N LYS A 295 39.50 -10.35 -13.25
CA LYS A 295 40.47 -11.25 -12.63
C LYS A 295 40.08 -11.57 -11.19
N ARG A 296 39.82 -10.53 -10.37
CA ARG A 296 39.41 -10.69 -8.96
C ARG A 296 38.10 -11.49 -8.83
N TYR A 297 37.11 -11.20 -9.68
CA TYR A 297 35.82 -11.87 -9.70
C TYR A 297 35.94 -13.37 -10.04
N ASN A 298 36.68 -13.70 -11.10
CA ASN A 298 36.88 -15.10 -11.52
C ASN A 298 37.65 -15.90 -10.46
N GLU A 299 38.70 -15.32 -9.87
CA GLU A 299 39.44 -15.95 -8.76
C GLU A 299 38.54 -16.23 -7.54
N ALA A 300 37.58 -15.35 -7.25
CA ALA A 300 36.62 -15.56 -6.18
C ALA A 300 35.66 -16.73 -6.48
N ILE A 301 35.09 -16.77 -7.69
CA ILE A 301 34.21 -17.87 -8.14
C ILE A 301 34.93 -19.23 -8.07
N GLU A 302 36.18 -19.30 -8.56
CA GLU A 302 36.95 -20.54 -8.52
C GLU A 302 37.19 -21.04 -7.09
N LYS A 303 37.41 -20.11 -6.14
CA LYS A 303 37.60 -20.46 -4.72
C LYS A 303 36.31 -21.00 -4.10
N GLU A 304 35.15 -20.42 -4.43
CA GLU A 304 33.86 -20.89 -3.94
C GLU A 304 33.51 -22.27 -4.50
N GLN A 305 33.72 -22.50 -5.80
CA GLN A 305 33.52 -23.81 -6.42
C GLN A 305 34.41 -24.88 -5.78
N LYS A 306 35.67 -24.56 -5.46
CA LYS A 306 36.58 -25.49 -4.76
C LYS A 306 36.17 -25.76 -3.29
N ARG A 307 35.39 -24.88 -2.66
CA ARG A 307 34.90 -25.05 -1.28
C ARG A 307 33.58 -25.84 -1.20
N GLY A 308 32.72 -25.77 -2.22
CA GLY A 308 31.47 -26.53 -2.29
C GLY A 308 31.61 -28.02 -2.61
N TYR A 309 32.83 -28.49 -2.93
CA TYR A 309 33.17 -29.89 -3.20
C TYR A 309 33.85 -30.59 -2.00
N LYS A 310 33.58 -30.16 -0.76
CA LYS A 310 34.06 -30.83 0.46
C LYS A 310 32.93 -31.41 1.29
#